data_AF-A0A2U3HCW3-F1
#
_entry.id   AF-A0A2U3HCW3-F1
#
_cell.length_a   1.000
_cell.length_b   1.000
_cell.length_c   1.000
_cell.angle_alpha   90.00
_cell.angle_beta   90.00
_cell.angle_gamma   90.00
#
_symmetry.space_group_name_H-M   'P 1'
#
loop_
_entity.id
_entity.type
_entity.pdbx_description
1 polymer ?
#
loop_
_entity_poly.entity_id
_entity_poly.type
_entity_poly.pdbx_seq_one_letter_code
_entity_poly.pdbx_strand_id
1 'polypeptide(L)' 'MPQLDTDKISRWDLHGREHVVRVRRTGVQRTLSCDTCGWRRGARFLPWARAQEHLADAHQATVNPAAA' A
#
# COMPACT_ATOMS: atom_id res chain seq x y z
N MET A 1 0.90 -13.02 20.44
CA MET A 1 -0.39 -12.60 19.87
C MET A 1 -0.10 -12.12 18.46
N PRO A 2 -0.73 -12.63 17.37
CA PRO A 2 -0.34 -12.22 16.03
C PRO A 2 -0.75 -10.76 15.84
N GLN A 3 0.19 -9.90 15.44
CA GLN A 3 -0.07 -8.50 15.10
C GLN A 3 -0.96 -8.43 13.85
N LEU A 4 -2.27 -8.52 14.05
CA LEU A 4 -3.32 -8.52 13.03
C LEU A 4 -3.75 -7.11 12.57
N ASP A 5 -2.94 -6.08 12.80
CA ASP A 5 -3.23 -4.70 12.33
C ASP A 5 -2.25 -4.29 11.20
N THR A 6 -1.97 -5.25 10.31
CA THR A 6 -1.22 -5.04 9.07
C THR A 6 -2.12 -5.36 7.89
N ASP A 7 -2.69 -4.32 7.30
CA ASP A 7 -3.35 -4.43 6.01
C ASP A 7 -2.33 -4.34 4.88
N LYS A 8 -2.59 -4.99 3.76
CA LYS A 8 -1.76 -4.89 2.56
C LYS A 8 -2.62 -4.58 1.35
N ILE A 9 -2.11 -3.71 0.50
CA ILE A 9 -2.72 -3.34 -0.78
C ILE A 9 -1.72 -3.72 -1.85
N SER A 10 -2.11 -4.64 -2.73
CA SER A 10 -1.32 -4.97 -3.90
C SER A 10 -2.01 -4.49 -5.18
N ARG A 11 -1.19 -4.01 -6.11
CA ARG A 11 -1.58 -3.65 -7.47
C ARG A 11 -0.50 -4.09 -8.43
N TRP A 12 -0.88 -4.38 -9.66
CA TRP A 12 0.08 -4.67 -10.73
C TRP A 12 0.29 -3.43 -11.59
N ASP A 13 1.54 -3.23 -12.00
CA ASP A 13 1.86 -2.29 -13.08
C ASP A 13 1.53 -2.88 -14.45
N LEU A 14 1.61 -2.03 -15.49
CA LEU A 14 1.33 -2.42 -16.88
C LEU A 14 2.30 -3.50 -17.42
N HIS A 15 3.42 -3.73 -16.74
CA HIS A 15 4.43 -4.72 -17.10
C HIS A 15 4.20 -6.05 -16.34
N GLY A 16 3.13 -6.15 -15.55
CA GLY A 16 2.79 -7.35 -14.78
C GLY A 16 3.60 -7.53 -13.50
N ARG A 17 4.32 -6.49 -13.02
CA ARG A 17 5.01 -6.58 -11.73
C ARG A 17 4.08 -6.19 -10.60
N GLU A 18 4.08 -6.99 -9.54
CA GLU A 18 3.31 -6.72 -8.33
C GLU A 18 4.02 -5.66 -7.47
N HIS A 19 3.23 -4.67 -7.04
CA HIS A 19 3.62 -3.65 -6.08
C HIS A 19 2.75 -3.75 -4.86
N VAL A 20 3.37 -3.74 -3.68
CA VAL A 20 2.68 -3.95 -2.41
C VAL A 20 2.96 -2.81 -1.46
N VAL A 21 1.90 -2.19 -0.94
CA VAL A 21 1.97 -1.24 0.17
C VAL A 21 1.36 -1.87 1.41
N ARG A 22 2.16 -1.96 2.47
CA ARG A 22 1.72 -2.37 3.81
C ARG A 22 1.25 -1.17 4.61
N VAL A 23 0.13 -1.33 5.27
CA VAL A 23 -0.45 -0.36 6.21
C VAL A 23 -0.29 -0.96 7.60
N ARG A 24 0.61 -0.40 8.40
CA ARG A 24 0.81 -0.81 9.80
C ARG A 24 0.19 0.21 10.73
N ARG A 25 -0.65 -0.23 11.67
CA ARG A 25 -1.13 0.68 12.72
C ARG A 25 -0.08 0.88 13.80
N THR A 26 0.21 2.15 14.07
CA THR A 26 1.16 2.62 15.08
C THR A 26 0.43 3.63 15.97
N GLY A 27 -0.28 3.14 16.98
CA GLY A 27 -1.13 3.96 17.83
C GLY A 27 -2.33 4.55 17.09
N VAL A 28 -2.45 5.88 17.10
CA VAL A 28 -3.54 6.63 16.42
C VAL A 28 -3.28 6.89 14.93
N GLN A 29 -2.05 6.66 14.47
CA GLN A 29 -1.67 6.84 13.07
C GLN A 29 -1.44 5.50 12.40
N ARG A 30 -1.55 5.48 11.07
CA ARG A 30 -1.14 4.32 10.27
C ARG A 30 0.09 4.68 9.45
N THR A 31 1.08 3.82 9.49
CA THR A 31 2.30 3.95 8.68
C THR A 31 2.14 3.10 7.43
N LEU A 32 2.21 3.75 6.28
CA LEU A 32 2.28 3.15 4.97
C LEU A 32 3.74 2.81 4.66
N SER A 33 4.00 1.66 4.08
CA SER A 33 5.32 1.28 3.59
C SER A 33 5.21 0.50 2.29
N CYS A 34 5.86 0.95 1.23
CA CYS A 34 5.95 0.22 -0.03
C CYS A 34 7.08 -0.80 0.05
N ASP A 35 6.78 -2.09 -0.16
CA ASP A 35 7.78 -3.15 -0.18
C ASP A 35 8.68 -3.05 -1.43
N THR A 36 8.19 -2.45 -2.53
CA THR A 36 8.94 -2.37 -3.79
C THR A 36 10.05 -1.32 -3.75
N CYS A 37 9.75 -0.11 -3.26
CA CYS A 37 10.68 1.03 -3.30
C CYS A 37 11.12 1.52 -1.92
N GLY A 38 10.64 0.90 -0.84
CA GLY A 38 10.97 1.30 0.53
C GLY A 38 10.31 2.61 0.99
N TRP A 39 9.44 3.22 0.19
CA TRP A 39 8.69 4.43 0.54
C TRP A 39 7.95 4.23 1.85
N ARG A 40 7.97 5.24 2.75
CA ARG A 40 7.28 5.20 4.04
C ARG A 40 6.59 6.53 4.32
N ARG A 41 5.33 6.48 4.78
CA ARG A 41 4.57 7.68 5.14
C ARG A 41 3.55 7.41 6.24
N GLY A 42 3.49 8.29 7.25
CA GLY A 42 2.41 8.30 8.23
C GLY A 42 1.14 8.94 7.66
N ALA A 43 0.01 8.28 7.81
CA ALA A 43 -1.32 8.77 7.43
C ALA A 43 -2.26 8.74 8.64
N ARG A 44 -2.83 9.89 8.98
CA ARG A 44 -3.91 10.02 9.99
C ARG A 44 -5.27 9.73 9.38
N PHE A 45 -5.49 10.18 8.15
CA PHE A 45 -6.74 10.04 7.42
C PHE A 45 -6.49 9.36 6.07
N LEU A 46 -7.44 8.51 5.67
CA LEU A 46 -7.47 7.83 4.38
C LEU A 46 -6.17 7.08 3.99
N PRO A 47 -5.63 6.21 4.87
CA PRO A 47 -4.40 5.47 4.61
C PRO A 47 -4.46 4.61 3.33
N TRP A 48 -5.61 4.00 3.03
CA TRP A 48 -5.81 3.23 1.79
C TRP A 48 -5.79 4.09 0.53
N ALA A 49 -6.38 5.29 0.57
CA ALA A 49 -6.34 6.20 -0.57
C ALA A 49 -4.89 6.63 -0.85
N ARG A 50 -4.16 7.02 0.19
CA ARG A 50 -2.74 7.39 0.09
C ARG A 50 -1.86 6.27 -0.45
N ALA A 51 -2.12 5.03 -0.07
CA ALA A 51 -1.40 3.87 -0.60
C ALA A 51 -1.67 3.67 -2.10
N GLN A 52 -2.94 3.78 -2.53
CA GLN A 52 -3.31 3.65 -3.94
C GLN A 52 -2.77 4.80 -4.79
N GLU A 53 -2.79 6.04 -4.28
CA GLU A 53 -2.14 7.18 -4.94
C GLU A 53 -0.66 6.91 -5.18
N HIS A 54 0.06 6.40 -4.17
CA HIS A 54 1.47 6.06 -4.34
C HIS A 54 1.69 4.97 -5.40
N LEU A 55 0.87 3.92 -5.38
CA LEU A 55 0.94 2.84 -6.38
C LEU A 55 0.71 3.37 -7.81
N ALA A 56 -0.28 4.26 -7.98
CA ALA A 56 -0.58 4.85 -9.28
C ALA A 56 0.51 5.84 -9.75
N ASP A 57 0.96 6.74 -8.86
CA ASP A 57 1.86 7.84 -9.21
C ASP A 57 3.32 7.39 -9.36
N ALA A 58 3.82 6.59 -8.41
CA ALA A 58 5.23 6.19 -8.40
C ALA A 58 5.51 4.92 -9.21
N HIS A 59 4.50 4.06 -9.39
CA HIS A 59 4.68 2.73 -9.98
C HIS A 59 3.76 2.45 -11.15
N GLN A 60 2.83 3.34 -11.48
CA GLN A 60 1.79 3.09 -12.50
C GLN A 60 1.04 1.76 -12.24
N ALA A 61 0.97 1.36 -10.97
CA ALA A 61 0.39 0.12 -10.50
C ALA A 61 -1.09 0.32 -10.22
N THR A 62 -1.91 0.26 -11.27
CA THR A 62 -3.35 0.55 -11.22
C THR A 62 -4.22 -0.70 -11.37
N VAL A 63 -3.66 -1.82 -11.81
CA VAL A 63 -4.42 -3.06 -12.03
C VAL A 63 -4.65 -3.77 -10.70
N ASN A 64 -5.90 -4.08 -10.37
CA ASN A 64 -6.25 -4.83 -9.17
C ASN A 64 -6.42 -6.33 -9.49
N PRO A 65 -5.48 -7.21 -9.09
CA PRO A 65 -5.58 -8.64 -9.37
C PRO A 65 -6.73 -9.34 -8.64
N ALA A 66 -7.28 -8.74 -7.58
CA ALA A 66 -8.40 -9.30 -6.81
C ALA A 66 -9.79 -8.94 -7.39
N ALA A 67 -9.85 -8.14 -8.45
CA ALA A 67 -11.09 -7.74 -9.12
C ALA A 67 -11.33 -8.49 -10.44
N ALA A 68 -10.56 -9.56 -10.70
CA ALA A 68 -10.69 -10.43 -11.87
C ALA A 68 -11.67 -11.58 -11.63
#